data_AF-A0A1C6Z5A2-F1
#
_entry.id   AF-A0A1C6Z5A2-F1
#
_cell.length_a   1.000
_cell.length_b   1.000
_cell.length_c   1.000
_cell.angle_alpha   90.00
_cell.angle_beta   90.00
_cell.angle_gamma   90.00
#
_symmetry.space_group_name_H-M   'P 1'
#
loop_
_entity.id
_entity.type
_entity.pdbx_description
1 polymer ?
#
loop_
_entity_poly.entity_id
_entity_poly.type
_entity_poly.pdbx_seq_one_letter_code
_entity_poly.pdbx_strand_id
1 'polypeptide(L)' 'MLNQNDMTEAASIIYRCLSVKSWKSVEHMANLMRISEGCCQLILTQLVMAGLAIEDARGENFKRCQ' A
#
# COMPACT_ATOMS: atom_id res chain seq x y z
N MET A 1 -1.64 7.56 18.28
CA MET A 1 -0.67 7.26 17.19
C MET A 1 -0.80 5.78 16.90
N LEU A 2 -1.06 5.38 15.65
CA LEU A 2 -1.09 3.96 15.28
C LEU A 2 0.33 3.39 15.49
N ASN A 3 0.49 2.49 16.45
CA ASN A 3 1.75 1.78 16.64
C ASN A 3 1.93 0.80 15.48
N GLN A 4 3.09 0.84 14.81
CA GLN A 4 3.41 -0.09 13.71
C GLN A 4 3.49 -1.57 14.14
N ASN A 5 3.31 -1.87 15.44
CA ASN A 5 3.34 -3.23 16.00
C ASN A 5 2.20 -4.14 15.51
N ASP A 6 1.07 -3.58 15.07
CA ASP A 6 -0.07 -4.35 14.54
C ASP A 6 0.00 -4.59 13.02
N MET A 7 1.07 -4.12 12.36
CA MET A 7 1.21 -4.25 10.92
C MET A 7 1.68 -5.65 10.54
N THR A 8 0.94 -6.32 9.64
CA THR A 8 1.37 -7.61 9.08
C THR A 8 2.65 -7.44 8.26
N GLU A 9 3.45 -8.51 8.15
CA GLU A 9 4.70 -8.47 7.39
C GLU A 9 4.49 -8.04 5.94
N ALA A 10 3.44 -8.56 5.29
CA ALA A 10 3.06 -8.16 3.93
C ALA A 10 2.72 -6.67 3.83
N ALA A 11 1.96 -6.12 4.78
CA ALA A 11 1.64 -4.69 4.82
C ALA A 11 2.88 -3.83 5.05
N SER A 12 3.82 -4.28 5.90
CA SER A 12 5.09 -3.59 6.15
C SER A 12 5.97 -3.54 4.91
N ILE A 13 6.08 -4.64 4.17
CA ILE A 13 6.86 -4.69 2.93
C ILE A 13 6.20 -3.82 1.86
N ILE A 14 4.88 -3.95 1.64
CA ILE A 14 4.13 -3.11 0.70
C ILE A 14 4.30 -1.63 1.03
N TYR A 15 4.13 -1.27 2.31
CA TYR A 15 4.34 0.09 2.78
C TYR A 15 5.74 0.57 2.45
N ARG A 16 6.80 -0.21 2.75
CA ARG A 16 8.21 0.09 2.44
C ARG A 16 8.49 0.27 0.95
N CYS A 17 7.77 -0.45 0.09
CA CYS A 17 7.88 -0.33 -1.36
C CYS A 17 7.20 0.92 -1.93
N LEU A 18 6.22 1.52 -1.23
CA LEU A 18 5.61 2.78 -1.66
C LEU A 18 6.59 3.95 -1.57
N SER A 19 6.46 4.87 -2.53
CA SER A 19 7.25 6.10 -2.62
C SER A 19 6.39 7.29 -2.23
N VAL A 20 7.01 8.33 -1.70
CA VAL A 20 6.37 9.62 -1.41
C VAL A 20 6.19 10.44 -2.68
N LYS A 21 7.13 10.28 -3.64
CA LYS A 21 7.23 11.11 -4.85
C LYS A 21 6.54 10.51 -6.06
N SER A 22 6.39 9.18 -6.10
CA SER A 22 5.90 8.46 -7.26
C SER A 22 4.77 7.52 -6.87
N TRP A 23 3.74 7.53 -7.72
CA TRP A 23 2.62 6.60 -7.66
C TRP A 23 3.05 5.20 -8.08
N LYS A 24 2.46 4.18 -7.47
CA LYS A 24 2.65 2.77 -7.83
C LYS A 24 1.28 2.12 -8.04
N SER A 25 1.13 1.40 -9.15
CA SER A 25 -0.10 0.68 -9.44
C SER A 25 -0.24 -0.57 -8.57
N VAL A 26 -1.48 -0.96 -8.32
CA VAL A 26 -1.83 -2.22 -7.62
C VAL A 26 -1.25 -3.41 -8.36
N GLU A 27 -1.39 -3.45 -9.69
CA GLU A 27 -0.83 -4.50 -10.55
C GLU A 27 0.67 -4.66 -10.34
N HIS A 28 1.42 -3.54 -10.35
CA HIS A 28 2.87 -3.58 -10.15
C HIS A 28 3.22 -4.10 -8.75
N MET A 29 2.50 -3.65 -7.72
CA MET A 29 2.73 -4.06 -6.34
C MET A 29 2.36 -5.53 -6.11
N ALA A 30 1.25 -5.99 -6.66
CA ALA A 30 0.80 -7.38 -6.58
C ALA A 30 1.81 -8.33 -7.21
N ASN A 31 2.33 -7.97 -8.39
CA ASN A 31 3.39 -8.71 -9.07
C ASN A 31 4.69 -8.74 -8.26
N LEU A 32 5.12 -7.58 -7.71
CA LEU A 32 6.32 -7.49 -6.88
C LEU A 32 6.23 -8.38 -5.63
N MET A 33 5.06 -8.42 -5.01
CA MET A 33 4.78 -9.17 -3.79
C MET A 33 4.39 -10.63 -4.05
N ARG A 34 4.18 -11.01 -5.32
CA ARG A 34 3.69 -12.32 -5.76
C ARG A 34 2.38 -12.73 -5.06
N ILE A 35 1.47 -11.79 -4.92
CA ILE A 35 0.11 -11.99 -4.37
C ILE A 35 -0.93 -11.58 -5.42
N SER A 36 -2.20 -11.94 -5.20
CA SER A 36 -3.28 -11.47 -6.07
C SER A 36 -3.48 -9.97 -5.94
N GLU A 37 -3.94 -9.34 -7.03
CA GLU A 37 -4.29 -7.91 -7.04
C GLU A 37 -5.34 -7.57 -5.97
N GLY A 38 -6.35 -8.43 -5.76
CA GLY A 38 -7.36 -8.23 -4.72
C GLY A 38 -6.76 -8.19 -3.31
N CYS A 39 -5.82 -9.09 -2.99
CA CYS A 39 -5.13 -9.06 -1.71
C CYS A 39 -4.25 -7.81 -1.57
N CYS A 40 -3.53 -7.44 -2.64
CA CYS A 40 -2.70 -6.23 -2.65
C CYS A 40 -3.57 -4.97 -2.43
N GLN A 41 -4.70 -4.90 -3.10
CA GLN A 41 -5.65 -3.79 -3.01
C GLN A 41 -6.22 -3.63 -1.60
N LEU A 42 -6.59 -4.74 -0.94
CA LEU A 42 -7.07 -4.71 0.45
C LEU A 42 -6.00 -4.15 1.39
N ILE A 43 -4.75 -4.61 1.27
CA ILE A 43 -3.65 -4.11 2.10
C ILE A 43 -3.39 -2.63 1.84
N LEU A 44 -3.34 -2.21 0.57
CA LEU A 44 -3.14 -0.80 0.19
C LEU A 44 -4.26 0.09 0.72
N THR A 45 -5.52 -0.36 0.62
CA THR A 45 -6.68 0.34 1.18
C THR A 45 -6.59 0.46 2.71
N GLN A 46 -6.16 -0.60 3.40
CA GLN A 46 -5.91 -0.56 4.85
C GLN A 46 -4.82 0.46 5.23
N LEU A 47 -3.76 0.56 4.43
CA LEU A 47 -2.72 1.59 4.62
C LEU A 47 -3.28 3.01 4.42
N VAL A 48 -4.20 3.22 3.47
CA VAL A 48 -4.89 4.51 3.28
C VAL A 48 -5.78 4.83 4.48
N MET A 49 -6.60 3.88 4.95
CA MET A 49 -7.44 4.07 6.13
C MET A 49 -6.63 4.36 7.40
N ALA A 50 -5.42 3.81 7.51
CA ALA A 50 -4.48 4.09 8.59
C ALA A 50 -3.75 5.44 8.45
N GLY A 51 -3.95 6.19 7.36
CA GLY A 51 -3.26 7.45 7.08
C GLY A 51 -1.79 7.28 6.67
N LEU A 52 -1.39 6.08 6.26
CA LEU A 52 -0.01 5.74 5.88
C LEU A 52 0.23 5.88 4.37
N ALA A 53 -0.82 5.72 3.56
CA ALA A 53 -0.78 5.86 2.12
C ALA A 53 -1.88 6.79 1.62
N ILE A 54 -1.79 7.18 0.35
CA ILE A 54 -2.79 7.97 -0.36
C ILE A 54 -3.10 7.22 -1.66
N GLU A 55 -4.39 7.09 -1.98
CA GLU A 55 -4.88 6.55 -3.25
C GLU A 55 -5.15 7.66 -4.27
N ASP A 56 -5.03 7.33 -5.56
CA ASP A 56 -5.42 8.23 -6.63
C ASP A 56 -6.94 8.22 -6.86
N ALA A 57 -7.43 9.12 -7.72
CA ALA A 57 -8.87 9.25 -7.98
C ALA A 57 -9.52 7.99 -8.59
N ARG A 58 -8.71 7.07 -9.13
CA ARG A 58 -9.17 5.81 -9.74
C ARG A 58 -9.08 4.63 -8.78
N GLY A 59 -8.43 4.78 -7.63
CA GLY A 59 -8.15 3.70 -6.70
C GLY A 59 -7.18 2.65 -7.26
N GLU A 60 -6.43 2.98 -8.31
CA GLU A 60 -5.52 2.05 -9.00
C GLU A 60 -4.07 2.29 -8.63
N ASN A 61 -3.75 3.48 -8.11
CA ASN A 61 -2.40 3.86 -7.76
C ASN A 61 -2.30 4.39 -6.35
N PHE A 62 -1.20 4.04 -5.69
CA PHE A 62 -0.95 4.39 -4.30
C PHE A 62 0.43 5.01 -4.16
N LYS A 63 0.54 5.96 -3.22
CA LYS A 63 1.82 6.54 -2.78
C LYS A 63 1.83 6.64 -1.26
N ARG A 64 3.01 6.79 -0.67
CA ARG A 64 3.13 6.98 0.77
C ARG A 64 2.71 8.39 1.16
N CYS A 65 2.10 8.54 2.34
CA CYS A 65 1.70 9.84 2.86
C CYS A 65 2.91 10.71 3.27
N GLN A 66 3.98 10.10 3.79
CA GLN A 66 5.21 10.75 4.28
C GLN A 66 6.49 10.02 3.89
#